data_AF-A0A1T5IQH2-F1
#
_entry.id   AF-A0A1T5IQH2-F1
#
_cell.length_a   1.000
_cell.length_b   1.000
_cell.length_c   1.000
_cell.angle_alpha   90.00
_cell.angle_beta   90.00
_cell.angle_gamma   90.00
#
_symmetry.space_group_name_H-M   'P 1'
#
loop_
_entity.id
_entity.type
_entity.pdbx_description
1 polymer ?
#
loop_
_entity_poly.entity_id
_entity_poly.type
_entity_poly.pdbx_seq_one_letter_code
_entity_poly.pdbx_strand_id
1 'polypeptide(L)'
;MLAPAFLFALGRIDGVLTQEMLNSARNSFVINSDYTLLGNTVVVPDGLTLVFSGGSVDHGELRGSNSKVSVKGSQPVFGLDIKISGTWDVPEVHDGWFAFNDAEDFASNQIIHNILAFSNDEIPCHIFFEEKRTYYFELPYKGRTDLANLLSFKMVDGKKKRNYSELNNDEYAYLRIFTIPSNTHLTVNNTLKMLPTNQGAYFVFWEYGKEKVIVDGVGTIAGDNDWHRYDSPFLGKNYFGEWGHVFCCLRCNDFSFKDITVSDAFGDCIYYSGSYYPHEKNSRWASNLTIQNVRILRARRNGVVIGARNVRITGCYFEGCGTDEVKGTAPKSAIDFEADEVASFPVIGNRDVVMENCVFENNFFDLASSMNTVPGYGKLATTIKNCRFTSQVKIRATYWMRFENCYIPFLYKKNGEAQYYSKHMEFVNCEFGEDEDSAIGHFSKATNVFTNCKFNLKKK
;
A
#
# COMPACT_ATOMS: atom_id res chain seq x y z
N MET A 1 -29.23 29.97 -10.47
CA MET A 1 -28.72 30.86 -9.41
C MET A 1 -27.39 30.31 -8.97
N LEU A 2 -26.31 30.99 -9.34
CA LEU A 2 -24.94 30.61 -8.98
C LEU A 2 -24.73 30.98 -7.50
N ALA A 3 -24.43 29.98 -6.67
CA ALA A 3 -23.93 30.20 -5.32
C ALA A 3 -22.47 30.69 -5.42
N PRO A 4 -22.03 31.63 -4.56
CA PRO A 4 -20.68 32.16 -4.61
C PRO A 4 -19.70 31.10 -4.09
N ALA A 5 -18.68 30.80 -4.88
CA ALA A 5 -17.52 30.04 -4.42
C ALA A 5 -16.83 30.83 -3.30
N PHE A 6 -16.72 30.21 -2.13
CA PHE A 6 -15.92 30.73 -1.03
C PHE A 6 -14.45 30.69 -1.43
N LEU A 7 -13.92 31.86 -1.79
CA LEU A 7 -12.51 32.11 -1.99
C LEU A 7 -11.85 32.22 -0.60
N PHE A 8 -11.45 31.09 0.00
CA PHE A 8 -10.36 31.09 0.98
C PHE A 8 -9.04 30.91 0.21
N ALA A 9 -8.75 31.86 -0.67
CA ALA A 9 -7.40 32.03 -1.19
C ALA A 9 -6.65 32.95 -0.22
N LEU A 10 -5.37 32.66 -0.03
CA LEU A 10 -4.41 33.42 0.77
C LEU A 10 -4.57 34.94 0.57
N GLY A 11 -4.22 35.72 1.60
CA GLY A 11 -4.32 37.17 1.64
C GLY A 11 -3.69 37.88 0.43
N ARG A 12 -3.97 39.20 0.32
CA ARG A 12 -3.48 40.10 -0.74
C ARG A 12 -2.13 39.64 -1.35
N ILE A 13 -2.15 39.24 -2.62
CA ILE A 13 -0.93 39.06 -3.41
C ILE A 13 -0.18 40.40 -3.43
N ASP A 14 1.03 40.43 -2.89
CA ASP A 14 1.86 41.62 -2.75
C ASP A 14 2.80 41.82 -3.95
N GLY A 15 3.14 40.75 -4.69
CA GLY A 15 4.04 40.86 -5.86
C GLY A 15 4.17 39.58 -6.70
N VAL A 16 5.07 39.64 -7.69
CA VAL A 16 5.44 38.49 -8.56
C VAL A 16 6.84 38.03 -8.18
N LEU A 17 7.01 36.75 -7.85
CA LEU A 17 8.35 36.18 -7.62
C LEU A 17 8.96 35.80 -8.98
N THR A 18 10.11 36.37 -9.33
CA THR A 18 10.76 36.18 -10.63
C THR A 18 12.06 35.39 -10.52
N GLN A 19 12.51 34.83 -11.65
CA GLN A 19 13.80 34.13 -11.73
C GLN A 19 14.99 35.05 -11.37
N GLU A 20 14.93 36.33 -11.75
CA GLU A 20 15.99 37.30 -11.47
C GLU A 20 16.18 37.53 -9.96
N MET A 21 15.09 37.55 -9.19
CA MET A 21 15.13 37.68 -7.74
C MET A 21 15.93 36.53 -7.10
N LEU A 22 15.65 35.28 -7.52
CA LEU A 22 16.36 34.11 -6.99
C LEU A 22 17.81 34.02 -7.48
N ASN A 23 18.09 34.38 -8.73
CA ASN A 23 19.46 34.37 -9.27
C ASN A 23 20.37 35.40 -8.59
N SER A 24 19.79 36.47 -8.03
CA SER A 24 20.54 37.48 -7.27
C SER A 24 20.87 37.03 -5.83
N ALA A 25 20.17 36.00 -5.33
CA ALA A 25 20.37 35.47 -4.00
C ALA A 25 21.61 34.56 -3.96
N ARG A 26 22.35 34.61 -2.85
CA ARG A 26 23.55 33.77 -2.67
C ARG A 26 23.21 32.43 -2.02
N ASN A 27 22.88 32.48 -0.74
CA ASN A 27 22.67 31.26 0.07
C ASN A 27 21.21 31.11 0.49
N SER A 28 20.49 32.22 0.65
CA SER A 28 19.09 32.21 1.00
C SER A 28 18.33 33.36 0.34
N PHE A 29 17.03 33.14 0.13
CA PHE A 29 16.07 34.14 -0.28
C PHE A 29 14.91 34.16 0.71
N VAL A 30 14.62 35.31 1.30
CA VAL A 30 13.57 35.44 2.33
C VAL A 30 12.25 35.85 1.68
N ILE A 31 11.22 35.06 1.92
CA ILE A 31 9.85 35.30 1.48
C ILE A 31 9.05 35.82 2.69
N ASN A 32 8.79 37.13 2.71
CA ASN A 32 8.11 37.84 3.80
C ASN A 32 6.82 38.56 3.35
N SER A 33 6.40 38.33 2.11
CA SER A 33 5.20 38.85 1.47
C SER A 33 4.61 37.78 0.56
N ASP A 34 3.34 37.93 0.19
CA ASP A 34 2.66 36.96 -0.67
C ASP A 34 3.02 37.17 -2.15
N TYR A 35 3.55 36.13 -2.79
CA TYR A 35 3.97 36.15 -4.19
C TYR A 35 3.11 35.22 -5.06
N THR A 36 2.79 35.68 -6.26
CA THR A 36 2.32 34.82 -7.35
C THR A 36 3.45 34.52 -8.34
N LEU A 37 3.41 33.35 -8.98
CA LEU A 37 4.28 33.03 -10.11
C LEU A 37 3.64 33.33 -11.48
N LEU A 38 2.38 33.79 -11.52
CA LEU A 38 1.61 34.06 -12.74
C LEU A 38 1.60 32.89 -13.75
N GLY A 39 1.57 31.66 -13.23
CA GLY A 39 1.63 30.42 -14.02
C GLY A 39 3.03 30.05 -14.52
N ASN A 40 4.07 30.83 -14.21
CA ASN A 40 5.43 30.56 -14.66
C ASN A 40 6.11 29.48 -13.80
N THR A 41 7.14 28.86 -14.38
CA THR A 41 8.11 28.07 -13.63
C THR A 41 9.27 28.97 -13.18
N VAL A 42 9.55 28.96 -11.88
CA VAL A 42 10.73 29.60 -11.29
C VAL A 42 11.63 28.52 -10.70
N VAL A 43 12.89 28.50 -11.15
CA VAL A 43 13.90 27.55 -10.69
C VAL A 43 14.60 28.12 -9.47
N VAL A 44 14.58 27.36 -8.38
CA VAL A 44 15.37 27.64 -7.19
C VAL A 44 16.79 27.10 -7.44
N PRO A 45 17.83 27.94 -7.36
CA PRO A 45 19.21 27.51 -7.58
C PRO A 45 19.68 26.42 -6.62
N ASP A 46 20.72 25.70 -7.04
CA ASP A 46 21.40 24.68 -6.27
C ASP A 46 21.91 25.20 -4.92
N GLY A 47 21.60 24.47 -3.85
CA GLY A 47 21.94 24.83 -2.48
C GLY A 47 21.22 26.06 -1.89
N LEU A 48 20.45 26.81 -2.68
CA LEU A 48 19.73 28.00 -2.19
C LEU A 48 18.60 27.58 -1.23
N THR A 49 18.49 28.29 -0.11
CA THR A 49 17.39 28.11 0.85
C THR A 49 16.30 29.17 0.67
N LEU A 50 15.08 28.74 0.36
CA LEU A 50 13.88 29.58 0.46
C LEU A 50 13.45 29.65 1.93
N VAL A 51 13.46 30.85 2.51
CA VAL A 51 13.11 31.08 3.91
C VAL A 51 11.79 31.83 3.99
N PHE A 52 10.70 31.12 4.32
CA PHE A 52 9.40 31.73 4.54
C PHE A 52 9.32 32.34 5.93
N SER A 53 9.06 33.63 6.01
CA SER A 53 8.98 34.43 7.25
C SER A 53 7.77 35.37 7.22
N GLY A 54 6.60 34.82 6.89
CA GLY A 54 5.32 35.54 6.86
C GLY A 54 4.71 35.76 5.47
N GLY A 55 5.36 35.34 4.39
CA GLY A 55 4.79 35.34 3.05
C GLY A 55 4.50 33.94 2.51
N SER A 56 3.84 33.89 1.36
CA SER A 56 3.49 32.65 0.63
C SER A 56 3.85 32.72 -0.86
N VAL A 57 3.82 31.58 -1.55
CA VAL A 57 3.97 31.47 -3.00
C VAL A 57 2.85 30.61 -3.59
N ASP A 58 2.26 31.06 -4.69
CA ASP A 58 1.18 30.34 -5.37
C ASP A 58 1.12 30.58 -6.89
N HIS A 59 0.22 29.86 -7.59
CA HIS A 59 -0.12 30.03 -9.00
C HIS A 59 1.09 29.88 -9.94
N GLY A 60 1.67 28.69 -10.02
CA GLY A 60 2.77 28.35 -10.95
C GLY A 60 3.61 27.17 -10.46
N GLU A 61 4.88 27.09 -10.87
CA GLU A 61 5.78 25.98 -10.49
C GLU A 61 7.06 26.50 -9.83
N LEU A 62 7.36 26.01 -8.61
CA LEU A 62 8.70 26.11 -8.02
C LEU A 62 9.46 24.82 -8.31
N ARG A 63 10.58 24.96 -9.03
CA ARG A 63 11.44 23.83 -9.37
C ARG A 63 12.75 23.90 -8.59
N GLY A 64 12.95 22.99 -7.64
CA GLY A 64 14.20 22.84 -6.91
C GLY A 64 15.32 22.25 -7.77
N SER A 65 16.56 22.56 -7.43
CA SER A 65 17.76 21.97 -8.02
C SER A 65 18.76 21.55 -6.93
N ASN A 66 18.34 20.69 -6.00
CA ASN A 66 18.95 20.44 -4.67
C ASN A 66 18.85 21.68 -3.78
N SER A 67 17.68 22.30 -3.85
CA SER A 67 17.36 23.51 -3.10
C SER A 67 16.75 23.17 -1.75
N LYS A 68 16.68 24.15 -0.85
CA LYS A 68 16.21 23.96 0.53
C LYS A 68 15.01 24.83 0.83
N VAL A 69 14.20 24.42 1.78
CA VAL A 69 13.08 25.20 2.31
C VAL A 69 13.20 25.30 3.83
N SER A 70 12.90 26.48 4.36
CA SER A 70 12.78 26.72 5.80
C SER A 70 11.53 27.57 6.04
N VAL A 71 10.60 27.05 6.84
CA VAL A 71 9.35 27.74 7.18
C VAL A 71 9.41 28.23 8.61
N LYS A 72 9.22 29.55 8.82
CA LYS A 72 9.12 30.17 10.14
C LYS A 72 7.68 30.59 10.39
N GLY A 73 6.97 29.82 11.21
CA GLY A 73 5.58 30.09 11.60
C GLY A 73 4.67 28.89 11.31
N SER A 74 3.38 29.07 11.59
CA SER A 74 2.35 28.04 11.47
C SER A 74 1.34 28.28 10.35
N GLN A 75 1.50 29.36 9.58
CA GLN A 75 0.62 29.67 8.46
C GLN A 75 1.06 28.93 7.20
N PRO A 76 0.14 28.52 6.31
CA PRO A 76 0.48 27.97 5.01
C PRO A 76 1.33 28.94 4.19
N VAL A 77 2.35 28.40 3.53
CA VAL A 77 3.30 29.16 2.70
C VAL A 77 3.26 28.76 1.22
N PHE A 78 2.61 27.64 0.92
CA PHE A 78 2.36 27.16 -0.43
C PHE A 78 0.85 27.18 -0.69
N GLY A 79 0.40 27.88 -1.72
CA GLY A 79 -1.02 27.98 -2.04
C GLY A 79 -1.61 26.74 -2.72
N LEU A 80 -2.88 26.81 -3.13
CA LEU A 80 -3.61 25.66 -3.71
C LEU A 80 -3.20 25.37 -5.15
N ASP A 81 -2.76 26.40 -5.89
CA ASP A 81 -2.47 26.35 -7.33
C ASP A 81 -0.95 26.33 -7.62
N ILE A 82 -0.15 25.97 -6.62
CA ILE A 82 1.29 25.77 -6.73
C ILE A 82 1.63 24.35 -7.16
N LYS A 83 2.71 24.21 -7.93
CA LYS A 83 3.36 22.94 -8.23
C LYS A 83 4.79 22.96 -7.71
N ILE A 84 5.16 21.94 -6.95
CA ILE A 84 6.52 21.70 -6.49
C ILE A 84 7.13 20.59 -7.34
N SER A 85 8.32 20.83 -7.88
CA SER A 85 9.03 19.86 -8.73
C SER A 85 10.55 19.99 -8.56
N GLY A 86 11.31 19.13 -9.26
CA GLY A 86 12.77 19.14 -9.18
C GLY A 86 13.29 18.41 -7.95
N THR A 87 14.51 18.73 -7.52
CA THR A 87 15.15 18.09 -6.36
C THR A 87 15.25 19.07 -5.19
N TRP A 88 14.94 18.58 -3.99
CA TRP A 88 14.90 19.36 -2.76
C TRP A 88 15.56 18.62 -1.62
N ASP A 89 16.33 19.35 -0.81
CA ASP A 89 17.07 18.84 0.34
C ASP A 89 16.38 19.30 1.63
N VAL A 90 15.19 18.75 1.88
CA VAL A 90 14.34 19.16 3.00
C VAL A 90 14.22 18.01 4.00
N PRO A 91 14.83 18.11 5.21
CA PRO A 91 14.84 17.02 6.17
C PRO A 91 13.49 16.78 6.85
N GLU A 92 12.64 17.81 6.91
CA GLU A 92 11.36 17.80 7.60
C GLU A 92 10.34 18.60 6.78
N VAL A 93 9.15 18.03 6.55
CA VAL A 93 8.06 18.64 5.77
C VAL A 93 6.77 18.49 6.55
N HIS A 94 5.98 19.55 6.65
CA HIS A 94 4.65 19.51 7.27
C HIS A 94 3.58 19.80 6.23
N ASP A 95 2.50 19.00 6.22
CA ASP A 95 1.32 19.28 5.39
C ASP A 95 0.68 20.64 5.75
N GLY A 96 0.90 21.12 6.98
CA GLY A 96 0.58 22.48 7.44
C GLY A 96 1.19 23.62 6.61
N TRP A 97 2.27 23.37 5.86
CA TRP A 97 2.88 24.36 4.96
C TRP A 97 2.04 24.65 3.73
N PHE A 98 1.05 23.81 3.43
CA PHE A 98 0.21 23.91 2.24
C PHE A 98 -1.18 24.42 2.60
N ALA A 99 -1.71 25.28 1.74
CA ALA A 99 -3.11 25.62 1.76
C ALA A 99 -3.94 24.34 1.59
N PHE A 100 -5.08 24.30 2.26
CA PHE A 100 -5.89 23.10 2.41
C PHE A 100 -7.35 23.42 2.07
N ASN A 101 -7.99 22.50 1.37
CA ASN A 101 -9.42 22.53 1.08
C ASN A 101 -10.01 21.19 1.53
N ASP A 102 -10.96 21.25 2.47
CA ASP A 102 -11.57 20.11 3.12
C ASP A 102 -12.87 19.63 2.45
N ALA A 103 -13.25 20.24 1.32
CA ALA A 103 -14.42 19.82 0.57
C ALA A 103 -14.28 18.39 0.05
N GLU A 104 -15.32 17.58 0.23
CA GLU A 104 -15.32 16.16 -0.15
C GLU A 104 -15.25 15.91 -1.66
N ASP A 105 -15.43 16.94 -2.49
CA ASP A 105 -15.28 16.87 -3.95
C ASP A 105 -13.97 17.49 -4.45
N PHE A 106 -13.12 18.00 -3.54
CA PHE A 106 -11.84 18.58 -3.89
C PHE A 106 -10.73 17.52 -3.93
N ALA A 107 -10.23 17.23 -5.13
CA ALA A 107 -9.11 16.31 -5.32
C ALA A 107 -7.77 16.97 -4.93
N SER A 108 -7.25 16.60 -3.76
CA SER A 108 -6.00 17.05 -3.17
C SER A 108 -4.73 16.42 -3.78
N ASN A 109 -4.83 15.76 -4.93
CA ASN A 109 -3.70 15.08 -5.59
C ASN A 109 -2.48 15.99 -5.70
N GLN A 110 -2.65 17.22 -6.17
CA GLN A 110 -1.53 18.16 -6.34
C GLN A 110 -0.88 18.53 -5.00
N ILE A 111 -1.66 18.69 -3.93
CA ILE A 111 -1.13 19.00 -2.60
C ILE A 111 -0.28 17.83 -2.08
N ILE A 112 -0.80 16.60 -2.16
CA ILE A 112 -0.06 15.40 -1.75
C ILE A 112 1.20 15.22 -2.59
N HIS A 113 1.12 15.42 -3.91
CA HIS A 113 2.29 15.39 -4.79
C HIS A 113 3.33 16.43 -4.39
N ASN A 114 2.92 17.65 -4.07
CA ASN A 114 3.83 18.71 -3.67
C ASN A 114 4.53 18.41 -2.34
N ILE A 115 3.80 17.86 -1.37
CA ILE A 115 4.35 17.42 -0.07
C ILE A 115 5.43 16.35 -0.31
N LEU A 116 5.11 15.31 -1.10
CA LEU A 116 6.05 14.24 -1.42
C LEU A 116 7.25 14.71 -2.24
N ALA A 117 7.08 15.73 -3.10
CA ALA A 117 8.15 16.28 -3.95
C ALA A 117 9.31 16.93 -3.18
N PHE A 118 9.13 17.21 -1.88
CA PHE A 118 10.22 17.69 -1.02
C PHE A 118 11.16 16.58 -0.50
N SER A 119 10.78 15.31 -0.68
CA SER A 119 11.64 14.15 -0.38
C SER A 119 12.37 13.64 -1.62
N ASN A 120 13.51 12.97 -1.43
CA ASN A 120 14.31 12.43 -2.53
C ASN A 120 15.05 11.14 -2.11
N ASP A 121 15.60 10.41 -3.08
CA ASP A 121 16.24 9.11 -2.85
C ASP A 121 17.63 9.21 -2.16
N GLU A 122 18.18 10.40 -1.93
CA GLU A 122 19.54 10.62 -1.40
C GLU A 122 19.56 11.04 0.08
N ILE A 123 18.61 11.88 0.52
CA ILE A 123 18.61 12.50 1.84
C ILE A 123 17.39 12.04 2.65
N PRO A 124 17.57 11.63 3.93
CA PRO A 124 16.45 11.33 4.81
C PRO A 124 15.48 12.52 4.94
N CYS A 125 14.20 12.25 4.73
CA CYS A 125 13.12 13.24 4.83
C CYS A 125 11.98 12.69 5.71
N HIS A 126 11.57 13.45 6.72
CA HIS A 126 10.38 13.15 7.53
C HIS A 126 9.23 14.06 7.13
N ILE A 127 8.15 13.48 6.63
CA ILE A 127 6.93 14.18 6.24
C ILE A 127 5.85 13.92 7.29
N PHE A 128 5.27 15.00 7.79
CA PHE A 128 4.17 14.98 8.75
C PHE A 128 2.86 15.37 8.08
N PHE A 129 1.91 14.43 8.09
CA PHE A 129 0.51 14.63 7.76
C PHE A 129 -0.27 14.80 9.07
N GLU A 130 -0.52 16.05 9.46
CA GLU A 130 -1.00 16.43 10.79
C GLU A 130 -2.50 16.20 10.99
N GLU A 131 -2.89 15.92 12.23
CA GLU A 131 -4.27 15.58 12.62
C GLU A 131 -5.34 16.59 12.12
N LYS A 132 -6.61 16.15 12.13
CA LYS A 132 -7.79 16.98 11.80
C LYS A 132 -7.88 17.45 10.34
N ARG A 133 -7.12 16.82 9.43
CA ARG A 133 -7.27 17.00 7.98
C ARG A 133 -7.73 15.72 7.32
N THR A 134 -8.60 15.86 6.31
CA THR A 134 -8.94 14.78 5.39
C THR A 134 -8.59 15.23 3.98
N TYR A 135 -7.58 14.59 3.40
CA TYR A 135 -7.21 14.80 2.02
C TYR A 135 -7.96 13.79 1.16
N TYR A 136 -8.92 14.29 0.39
CA TYR A 136 -9.56 13.53 -0.66
C TYR A 136 -8.66 13.47 -1.88
N PHE A 137 -8.38 12.29 -2.42
CA PHE A 137 -7.57 12.13 -3.64
C PHE A 137 -8.27 11.22 -4.64
N GLU A 138 -7.88 11.26 -5.89
CA GLU A 138 -8.50 10.41 -6.91
C GLU A 138 -7.47 9.80 -7.85
N LEU A 139 -7.89 8.77 -8.59
CA LEU A 139 -7.20 8.43 -9.82
C LEU A 139 -7.68 9.37 -10.93
N PRO A 140 -6.80 10.18 -11.54
CA PRO A 140 -7.20 11.09 -12.62
C PRO A 140 -7.73 10.35 -13.85
N TYR A 141 -7.18 9.16 -14.12
CA TYR A 141 -7.65 8.28 -15.19
C TYR A 141 -8.90 7.49 -14.76
N LYS A 142 -10.06 7.81 -15.33
CA LYS A 142 -11.36 7.23 -14.94
C LYS A 142 -12.03 6.52 -16.10
N GLY A 143 -12.96 5.61 -15.79
CA GLY A 143 -13.91 5.09 -16.77
C GLY A 143 -13.51 3.81 -17.49
N ARG A 144 -12.39 3.16 -17.15
CA ARG A 144 -11.99 1.87 -17.75
C ARG A 144 -12.08 0.74 -16.73
N THR A 145 -13.32 0.33 -16.52
CA THR A 145 -13.70 -0.81 -15.68
C THR A 145 -13.15 -2.15 -16.20
N ASP A 146 -12.86 -2.24 -17.51
CA ASP A 146 -12.52 -3.47 -18.23
C ASP A 146 -11.04 -3.60 -18.62
N LEU A 147 -10.15 -2.88 -17.92
CA LEU A 147 -8.73 -2.73 -18.29
C LEU A 147 -8.01 -4.06 -18.59
N ALA A 148 -8.38 -5.14 -17.91
CA ALA A 148 -7.85 -6.48 -18.16
C ALA A 148 -8.02 -6.96 -19.61
N ASN A 149 -8.98 -6.42 -20.37
CA ASN A 149 -9.19 -6.75 -21.78
C ASN A 149 -8.07 -6.24 -22.69
N LEU A 150 -7.39 -5.17 -22.29
CA LEU A 150 -6.26 -4.59 -23.00
C LEU A 150 -4.97 -5.39 -22.81
N LEU A 151 -4.90 -6.14 -21.71
CA LEU A 151 -3.71 -6.93 -21.39
C LEU A 151 -3.56 -8.09 -22.35
N SER A 152 -2.30 -8.37 -22.70
CA SER A 152 -1.99 -9.53 -23.51
C SER A 152 -2.30 -10.83 -22.75
N PHE A 153 -2.15 -11.96 -23.44
CA PHE A 153 -2.30 -13.27 -22.82
C PHE A 153 -0.95 -13.96 -22.65
N LYS A 154 -0.76 -14.62 -21.52
CA LYS A 154 0.32 -15.57 -21.28
C LYS A 154 -0.23 -16.98 -21.10
N MET A 155 0.61 -17.97 -21.42
CA MET A 155 0.32 -19.38 -21.13
C MET A 155 0.81 -19.71 -19.72
N VAL A 156 -0.09 -20.19 -18.87
CA VAL A 156 0.22 -20.66 -17.51
C VAL A 156 -0.42 -22.03 -17.34
N ASP A 157 0.40 -23.06 -17.11
CA ASP A 157 -0.03 -24.46 -17.00
C ASP A 157 -0.91 -24.92 -18.17
N GLY A 158 -0.52 -24.57 -19.40
CA GLY A 158 -1.28 -24.91 -20.62
C GLY A 158 -2.60 -24.15 -20.78
N LYS A 159 -2.92 -23.19 -19.91
CA LYS A 159 -4.12 -22.33 -20.01
C LYS A 159 -3.74 -20.91 -20.40
N LYS A 160 -4.53 -20.33 -21.29
CA LYS A 160 -4.43 -18.93 -21.69
C LYS A 160 -4.99 -18.05 -20.57
N LYS A 161 -4.15 -17.23 -19.94
CA LYS A 161 -4.53 -16.27 -18.89
C LYS A 161 -4.13 -14.86 -19.28
N ARG A 162 -4.82 -13.84 -18.78
CA ARG A 162 -4.42 -12.44 -18.95
C ARG A 162 -3.08 -12.19 -18.26
N ASN A 163 -2.23 -11.37 -18.87
CA ASN A 163 -0.90 -11.06 -18.39
C ASN A 163 -0.92 -9.83 -17.47
N TYR A 164 -1.41 -10.01 -16.24
CA TYR A 164 -1.55 -8.90 -15.28
C TYR A 164 -0.24 -8.21 -14.87
N SER A 165 0.92 -8.84 -15.07
CA SER A 165 2.20 -8.18 -14.81
C SER A 165 2.47 -6.99 -15.73
N GLU A 166 1.76 -6.85 -16.85
CA GLU A 166 1.86 -5.67 -17.72
C GLU A 166 1.40 -4.38 -17.02
N LEU A 167 0.54 -4.47 -16.00
CA LEU A 167 0.14 -3.30 -15.20
C LEU A 167 1.31 -2.65 -14.46
N ASN A 168 2.44 -3.36 -14.34
CA ASN A 168 3.67 -2.83 -13.76
C ASN A 168 4.52 -2.04 -14.77
N ASN A 169 4.15 -2.01 -16.05
CA ASN A 169 4.91 -1.30 -17.10
C ASN A 169 4.61 0.19 -17.05
N ASP A 170 5.55 1.01 -17.52
CA ASP A 170 5.35 2.46 -17.61
C ASP A 170 4.26 2.89 -18.59
N GLU A 171 3.88 2.02 -19.53
CA GLU A 171 2.69 2.20 -20.36
C GLU A 171 1.42 2.38 -19.50
N TYR A 172 1.37 1.77 -18.32
CA TYR A 172 0.27 1.85 -17.36
C TYR A 172 0.57 2.79 -16.18
N ALA A 173 1.59 3.66 -16.28
CA ALA A 173 1.93 4.59 -15.21
C ALA A 173 0.76 5.53 -14.82
N TYR A 174 -0.19 5.76 -15.74
CA TYR A 174 -1.41 6.52 -15.47
C TYR A 174 -2.36 5.88 -14.44
N LEU A 175 -2.10 4.64 -14.00
CA LEU A 175 -2.81 3.96 -12.91
C LEU A 175 -2.21 4.21 -11.52
N ARG A 176 -1.02 4.81 -11.46
CA ARG A 176 -0.27 5.09 -10.24
C ARG A 176 -0.63 6.50 -9.78
N ILE A 177 -1.11 6.64 -8.56
CA ILE A 177 -1.52 7.93 -8.01
C ILE A 177 -0.31 8.61 -7.39
N PHE A 178 0.35 7.96 -6.43
CA PHE A 178 1.52 8.48 -5.71
C PHE A 178 2.68 7.48 -5.72
N THR A 179 3.88 8.03 -5.47
CA THR A 179 5.11 7.27 -5.25
C THR A 179 5.87 7.92 -4.11
N ILE A 180 6.50 7.12 -3.24
CA ILE A 180 7.28 7.58 -2.11
C ILE A 180 8.77 7.42 -2.45
N PRO A 181 9.58 8.50 -2.46
CA PRO A 181 11.02 8.39 -2.60
C PRO A 181 11.65 7.52 -1.48
N SER A 182 12.79 6.90 -1.78
CA SER A 182 13.59 6.19 -0.78
C SER A 182 14.01 7.16 0.34
N ASN A 183 14.40 6.63 1.51
CA ASN A 183 14.78 7.44 2.69
C ASN A 183 13.67 8.39 3.19
N THR A 184 12.40 8.03 2.98
CA THR A 184 11.26 8.84 3.41
C THR A 184 10.54 8.22 4.60
N HIS A 185 10.30 9.02 5.64
CA HIS A 185 9.41 8.68 6.75
C HIS A 185 8.13 9.51 6.63
N LEU A 186 6.99 8.85 6.43
CA LEU A 186 5.67 9.45 6.47
C LEU A 186 5.01 9.18 7.82
N THR A 187 4.72 10.22 8.60
CA THR A 187 3.82 10.13 9.77
C THR A 187 2.45 10.66 9.38
N VAL A 188 1.46 9.78 9.33
CA VAL A 188 0.08 10.05 8.97
C VAL A 188 -0.81 10.01 10.19
N ASN A 189 -1.10 11.17 10.77
CA ASN A 189 -2.06 11.34 11.86
C ASN A 189 -3.44 11.81 11.37
N ASN A 190 -3.57 11.97 10.06
CA ASN A 190 -4.75 12.49 9.39
C ASN A 190 -5.44 11.41 8.54
N THR A 191 -6.38 11.79 7.68
CA THR A 191 -6.98 10.85 6.73
C THR A 191 -6.59 11.19 5.29
N LEU A 192 -6.00 10.22 4.59
CA LEU A 192 -5.90 10.22 3.13
C LEU A 192 -6.98 9.29 2.59
N LYS A 193 -7.97 9.82 1.87
CA LYS A 193 -9.13 9.04 1.42
C LYS A 193 -9.34 9.17 -0.08
N MET A 194 -9.42 8.02 -0.76
CA MET A 194 -9.71 8.02 -2.18
C MET A 194 -11.18 8.37 -2.46
N LEU A 195 -11.40 9.21 -3.46
CA LEU A 195 -12.70 9.49 -4.03
C LEU A 195 -13.19 8.30 -4.88
N PRO A 196 -14.50 8.03 -4.90
CA PRO A 196 -15.09 6.96 -5.68
C PRO A 196 -14.69 6.96 -7.16
N THR A 197 -14.18 5.83 -7.66
CA THR A 197 -13.96 5.59 -9.08
C THR A 197 -14.74 4.36 -9.55
N ASN A 198 -14.82 4.17 -10.87
CA ASN A 198 -15.24 2.91 -11.49
C ASN A 198 -14.06 2.18 -12.13
N GLN A 199 -12.83 2.62 -11.90
CA GLN A 199 -11.65 2.07 -12.56
C GLN A 199 -11.38 0.62 -12.09
N GLY A 200 -11.13 -0.29 -13.03
CA GLY A 200 -10.90 -1.71 -12.70
C GLY A 200 -9.53 -2.02 -12.05
N ALA A 201 -8.56 -1.11 -12.15
CA ALA A 201 -7.25 -1.25 -11.52
C ALA A 201 -6.62 0.12 -11.23
N TYR A 202 -5.93 0.26 -10.10
CA TYR A 202 -5.19 1.45 -9.70
C TYR A 202 -4.22 1.12 -8.56
N PHE A 203 -3.26 2.01 -8.31
CA PHE A 203 -2.33 1.90 -7.19
C PHE A 203 -2.25 3.26 -6.49
N VAL A 204 -2.65 3.32 -5.21
CA VAL A 204 -2.56 4.58 -4.43
C VAL A 204 -1.09 4.94 -4.25
N PHE A 205 -0.31 4.05 -3.64
CA PHE A 205 1.14 4.12 -3.57
C PHE A 205 1.74 2.96 -4.37
N TRP A 206 2.45 3.29 -5.45
CA TRP A 206 3.17 2.32 -6.27
C TRP A 206 4.65 2.46 -6.01
N GLU A 207 5.24 1.48 -5.33
CA GLU A 207 6.64 1.49 -4.94
C GLU A 207 7.39 0.35 -5.62
N TYR A 208 8.37 0.71 -6.44
CA TYR A 208 9.19 -0.25 -7.16
C TYR A 208 10.67 -0.02 -6.89
N GLY A 209 11.33 -1.00 -6.27
CA GLY A 209 12.77 -0.92 -5.97
C GLY A 209 13.15 0.18 -4.97
N LYS A 210 12.19 0.67 -4.19
CA LYS A 210 12.41 1.70 -3.16
C LYS A 210 13.00 1.11 -1.89
N GLU A 211 13.71 1.94 -1.11
CA GLU A 211 14.28 1.52 0.16
C GLU A 211 14.16 2.53 1.30
N LYS A 212 14.19 2.02 2.54
CA LYS A 212 14.17 2.82 3.78
C LYS A 212 12.96 3.74 3.85
N VAL A 213 11.77 3.15 3.70
CA VAL A 213 10.50 3.88 3.79
C VAL A 213 9.77 3.48 5.07
N ILE A 214 9.38 4.48 5.85
CA ILE A 214 8.58 4.28 7.06
C ILE A 214 7.23 4.96 6.85
N VAL A 215 6.14 4.25 7.15
CA VAL A 215 4.79 4.80 7.19
C VAL A 215 4.22 4.50 8.58
N ASP A 216 4.01 5.53 9.38
CA ASP A 216 3.44 5.39 10.72
C ASP A 216 2.41 6.47 11.04
N GLY A 217 1.94 6.51 12.28
CA GLY A 217 0.95 7.47 12.76
C GLY A 217 -0.39 6.82 13.08
N VAL A 218 -1.30 7.60 13.66
CA VAL A 218 -2.61 7.10 14.17
C VAL A 218 -3.77 7.32 13.19
N GLY A 219 -3.46 7.86 12.01
CA GLY A 219 -4.42 8.22 10.97
C GLY A 219 -4.89 7.05 10.11
N THR A 220 -5.41 7.37 8.93
CA THR A 220 -5.94 6.39 7.98
C THR A 220 -5.53 6.70 6.55
N ILE A 221 -5.15 5.66 5.81
CA ILE A 221 -5.00 5.69 4.35
C ILE A 221 -6.02 4.72 3.76
N ALA A 222 -6.98 5.26 3.01
CA ALA A 222 -8.13 4.51 2.50
C ALA A 222 -8.19 4.53 0.98
N GLY A 223 -8.44 3.36 0.38
CA GLY A 223 -8.89 3.24 -1.01
C GLY A 223 -10.35 3.64 -1.16
N ASP A 224 -10.99 3.21 -2.25
CA ASP A 224 -12.37 3.59 -2.56
C ASP A 224 -13.39 2.45 -2.42
N ASN A 225 -13.00 1.26 -1.97
CA ASN A 225 -13.77 0.02 -2.10
C ASN A 225 -15.26 0.14 -1.72
N ASP A 226 -15.53 0.71 -0.55
CA ASP A 226 -16.88 0.94 -0.02
C ASP A 226 -17.79 1.73 -0.95
N TRP A 227 -17.19 2.74 -1.56
CA TRP A 227 -17.89 3.72 -2.38
C TRP A 227 -17.60 3.52 -3.86
N HIS A 228 -16.87 2.46 -4.21
CA HIS A 228 -16.48 2.15 -5.58
C HIS A 228 -17.72 2.02 -6.45
N ARG A 229 -17.66 2.55 -7.66
CA ARG A 229 -18.80 2.64 -8.57
C ARG A 229 -18.91 1.36 -9.40
N TYR A 230 -19.61 0.38 -8.80
CA TYR A 230 -19.88 -0.94 -9.39
C TYR A 230 -21.03 -0.96 -10.42
N ASP A 231 -21.62 0.19 -10.70
CA ASP A 231 -22.76 0.39 -11.59
C ASP A 231 -22.34 1.16 -12.86
N SER A 232 -21.41 0.60 -13.62
CA SER A 232 -21.08 1.12 -14.96
C SER A 232 -21.99 0.47 -16.01
N PRO A 233 -22.73 1.26 -16.82
CA PRO A 233 -23.64 0.71 -17.85
C PRO A 233 -22.91 -0.05 -18.97
N PHE A 234 -21.56 0.01 -18.99
CA PHE A 234 -20.71 -0.62 -20.00
C PHE A 234 -20.18 -2.00 -19.60
N LEU A 235 -20.43 -2.46 -18.37
CA LEU A 235 -20.10 -3.81 -17.95
C LEU A 235 -21.31 -4.49 -17.34
N GLY A 236 -21.58 -5.71 -17.81
CA GLY A 236 -22.35 -6.68 -17.03
C GLY A 236 -21.63 -7.08 -15.74
N LYS A 237 -21.84 -8.30 -15.24
CA LYS A 237 -21.38 -8.78 -13.92
C LYS A 237 -19.86 -8.87 -13.67
N ASN A 238 -18.98 -8.38 -14.55
CA ASN A 238 -17.54 -8.68 -14.51
C ASN A 238 -16.68 -7.43 -14.22
N TYR A 239 -16.53 -7.04 -12.96
CA TYR A 239 -15.52 -6.08 -12.54
C TYR A 239 -14.17 -6.78 -12.38
N PHE A 240 -13.15 -6.38 -13.14
CA PHE A 240 -11.81 -6.95 -13.10
C PHE A 240 -10.98 -6.35 -11.96
N GLY A 241 -11.48 -6.40 -10.73
CA GLY A 241 -10.94 -5.66 -9.59
C GLY A 241 -9.97 -6.43 -8.71
N GLU A 242 -8.94 -7.07 -9.26
CA GLU A 242 -7.88 -7.68 -8.43
C GLU A 242 -6.77 -6.66 -8.07
N TRP A 243 -6.65 -5.56 -8.82
CA TRP A 243 -5.47 -4.69 -8.86
C TRP A 243 -5.78 -3.25 -8.45
N GLY A 244 -6.35 -3.05 -7.26
CA GLY A 244 -6.68 -1.75 -6.66
C GLY A 244 -5.97 -1.54 -5.32
N HIS A 245 -4.64 -1.54 -5.29
CA HIS A 245 -3.89 -1.60 -4.04
C HIS A 245 -3.74 -0.24 -3.38
N VAL A 246 -3.75 -0.20 -2.04
CA VAL A 246 -3.32 1.00 -1.32
C VAL A 246 -1.79 1.09 -1.35
N PHE A 247 -1.08 0.05 -0.95
CA PHE A 247 0.36 -0.06 -1.11
C PHE A 247 0.72 -1.23 -2.02
N CYS A 248 1.30 -0.96 -3.18
CA CYS A 248 1.90 -1.95 -4.07
C CYS A 248 3.43 -1.81 -4.02
N CYS A 249 4.08 -2.64 -3.22
CA CYS A 249 5.52 -2.59 -2.97
C CYS A 249 6.21 -3.79 -3.62
N LEU A 250 6.89 -3.53 -4.73
CA LEU A 250 7.58 -4.53 -5.55
C LEU A 250 9.09 -4.34 -5.47
N ARG A 251 9.82 -5.41 -5.11
CA ARG A 251 11.29 -5.36 -4.91
C ARG A 251 11.77 -4.29 -3.93
N CYS A 252 10.91 -3.85 -3.02
CA CYS A 252 11.29 -2.89 -2.00
C CYS A 252 12.20 -3.53 -0.96
N ASN A 253 12.97 -2.70 -0.26
CA ASN A 253 13.86 -3.12 0.82
C ASN A 253 13.75 -2.18 2.02
N ASP A 254 13.64 -2.71 3.24
CA ASP A 254 13.62 -1.90 4.46
C ASP A 254 12.40 -0.96 4.51
N PHE A 255 11.22 -1.58 4.62
CA PHE A 255 9.93 -0.91 4.72
C PHE A 255 9.30 -1.17 6.08
N SER A 256 8.60 -0.17 6.63
CA SER A 256 7.93 -0.28 7.92
C SER A 256 6.53 0.35 7.86
N PHE A 257 5.52 -0.36 8.35
CA PHE A 257 4.17 0.14 8.60
C PHE A 257 3.87 0.01 10.10
N LYS A 258 3.56 1.12 10.80
CA LYS A 258 3.38 1.11 12.26
C LYS A 258 2.19 1.93 12.74
N ASP A 259 1.40 1.36 13.64
CA ASP A 259 0.30 2.04 14.38
C ASP A 259 -0.83 2.68 13.53
N ILE A 260 -0.73 2.59 12.20
CA ILE A 260 -1.60 3.22 11.21
C ILE A 260 -2.80 2.34 10.84
N THR A 261 -3.86 2.96 10.31
CA THR A 261 -4.95 2.25 9.65
C THR A 261 -4.80 2.28 8.12
N VAL A 262 -4.85 1.11 7.48
CA VAL A 262 -4.93 0.98 6.02
C VAL A 262 -6.23 0.26 5.67
N SER A 263 -7.09 0.90 4.86
CA SER A 263 -8.47 0.45 4.70
C SER A 263 -9.02 0.58 3.29
N ASP A 264 -10.16 -0.08 3.08
CA ASP A 264 -11.04 0.10 1.91
C ASP A 264 -10.30 -0.03 0.56
N ALA A 265 -9.31 -0.92 0.48
CA ALA A 265 -8.63 -1.21 -0.76
C ALA A 265 -9.55 -1.96 -1.73
N PHE A 266 -9.65 -1.51 -2.98
CA PHE A 266 -10.42 -2.20 -4.03
C PHE A 266 -9.78 -3.55 -4.44
N GLY A 267 -8.46 -3.65 -4.29
CA GLY A 267 -7.67 -4.88 -4.29
C GLY A 267 -7.13 -5.17 -2.89
N ASP A 268 -5.82 -5.07 -2.73
CA ASP A 268 -5.12 -5.38 -1.47
C ASP A 268 -4.71 -4.13 -0.69
N CYS A 269 -4.78 -4.12 0.65
CA CYS A 269 -4.29 -2.97 1.41
C CYS A 269 -2.76 -2.85 1.29
N ILE A 270 -2.02 -3.93 1.57
CA ILE A 270 -0.55 -3.96 1.41
C ILE A 270 -0.15 -5.19 0.60
N TYR A 271 0.38 -4.98 -0.59
CA TYR A 271 1.01 -6.02 -1.41
C TYR A 271 2.52 -5.82 -1.37
N TYR A 272 3.26 -6.71 -0.70
CA TYR A 272 4.71 -6.61 -0.55
C TYR A 272 5.41 -7.87 -1.07
N SER A 273 5.97 -7.79 -2.28
CA SER A 273 6.45 -8.97 -3.00
C SER A 273 7.65 -8.70 -3.91
N GLY A 274 8.30 -9.78 -4.34
CA GLY A 274 9.27 -9.72 -5.41
C GLY A 274 8.65 -9.38 -6.77
N SER A 275 9.51 -9.06 -7.75
CA SER A 275 9.12 -8.83 -9.14
C SER A 275 9.60 -9.97 -10.04
N TYR A 276 8.67 -10.52 -10.80
CA TYR A 276 8.91 -11.47 -11.88
C TYR A 276 8.83 -10.80 -13.26
N TYR A 277 8.95 -9.47 -13.30
CA TYR A 277 8.96 -8.69 -14.54
C TYR A 277 10.16 -9.08 -15.42
N PRO A 278 9.99 -9.24 -16.76
CA PRO A 278 10.99 -9.88 -17.63
C PRO A 278 12.24 -9.06 -17.85
N HIS A 279 12.22 -7.74 -17.60
CA HIS A 279 13.33 -6.85 -17.93
C HIS A 279 14.44 -6.77 -16.87
N GLU A 280 14.23 -7.30 -15.65
CA GLU A 280 15.19 -7.09 -14.57
C GLU A 280 15.66 -8.40 -13.93
N LYS A 281 16.92 -8.77 -14.22
CA LYS A 281 17.53 -10.02 -13.72
C LYS A 281 18.21 -9.86 -12.35
N ASN A 282 18.58 -8.64 -11.97
CA ASN A 282 19.38 -8.38 -10.77
C ASN A 282 18.47 -7.94 -9.61
N SER A 283 18.41 -8.76 -8.56
CA SER A 283 17.59 -8.63 -7.32
C SER A 283 16.06 -8.62 -7.51
N ARG A 284 15.44 -9.78 -7.69
CA ARG A 284 13.99 -9.93 -7.88
C ARG A 284 13.16 -9.90 -6.59
N TRP A 285 13.76 -10.00 -5.41
CA TRP A 285 13.03 -10.17 -4.16
C TRP A 285 12.78 -8.84 -3.46
N ALA A 286 11.74 -8.79 -2.64
CA ALA A 286 11.58 -7.77 -1.61
C ALA A 286 12.10 -8.29 -0.26
N SER A 287 12.55 -7.40 0.62
CA SER A 287 13.13 -7.80 1.90
C SER A 287 13.02 -6.75 3.00
N ASN A 288 13.14 -7.19 4.27
CA ASN A 288 13.16 -6.33 5.44
C ASN A 288 11.86 -5.53 5.58
N LEU A 289 10.78 -6.22 5.89
CA LEU A 289 9.47 -5.61 6.13
C LEU A 289 9.08 -5.74 7.59
N THR A 290 8.66 -4.62 8.20
CA THR A 290 8.00 -4.60 9.51
C THR A 290 6.57 -4.09 9.34
N ILE A 291 5.58 -4.83 9.85
CA ILE A 291 4.21 -4.39 10.01
C ILE A 291 3.85 -4.58 11.48
N GLN A 292 3.62 -3.50 12.21
CA GLN A 292 3.44 -3.55 13.66
C GLN A 292 2.24 -2.70 14.09
N ASN A 293 1.33 -3.29 14.86
CA ASN A 293 0.15 -2.60 15.39
C ASN A 293 -0.72 -1.92 14.32
N VAL A 294 -0.67 -2.41 13.08
CA VAL A 294 -1.43 -1.84 11.96
C VAL A 294 -2.86 -2.38 11.99
N ARG A 295 -3.82 -1.51 11.73
CA ARG A 295 -5.23 -1.87 11.50
C ARG A 295 -5.46 -2.03 10.00
N ILE A 296 -5.82 -3.23 9.57
CA ILE A 296 -6.10 -3.56 8.18
C ILE A 296 -7.59 -3.85 8.04
N LEU A 297 -8.32 -2.95 7.39
CA LEU A 297 -9.78 -2.99 7.39
C LEU A 297 -10.31 -3.10 5.97
N ARG A 298 -11.22 -4.06 5.74
CA ARG A 298 -12.20 -4.02 4.65
C ARG A 298 -11.58 -3.94 3.24
N ALA A 299 -10.42 -4.55 3.07
CA ALA A 299 -9.88 -4.83 1.76
C ALA A 299 -10.84 -5.76 1.01
N ARG A 300 -11.16 -5.42 -0.24
CA ARG A 300 -12.01 -6.25 -1.09
C ARG A 300 -11.36 -7.58 -1.45
N ARG A 301 -10.03 -7.60 -1.60
CA ARG A 301 -9.27 -8.82 -1.88
C ARG A 301 -8.55 -9.26 -0.62
N ASN A 302 -7.26 -8.95 -0.48
CA ASN A 302 -6.48 -9.33 0.67
C ASN A 302 -6.15 -8.11 1.54
N GLY A 303 -6.13 -8.27 2.86
CA GLY A 303 -5.59 -7.22 3.72
C GLY A 303 -4.10 -7.02 3.44
N VAL A 304 -3.29 -8.06 3.66
CA VAL A 304 -1.84 -8.04 3.41
C VAL A 304 -1.43 -9.24 2.56
N VAL A 305 -0.54 -9.05 1.58
CA VAL A 305 0.08 -10.12 0.78
C VAL A 305 1.59 -10.08 0.92
N ILE A 306 2.20 -11.24 1.22
CA ILE A 306 3.64 -11.37 1.47
C ILE A 306 4.30 -12.41 0.56
N GLY A 307 5.25 -11.93 -0.24
CA GLY A 307 6.19 -12.70 -1.07
C GLY A 307 7.62 -12.17 -0.91
N ALA A 308 8.16 -12.20 0.31
CA ALA A 308 9.34 -11.44 0.71
C ALA A 308 10.21 -12.14 1.77
N ARG A 309 11.35 -11.52 2.09
CA ARG A 309 12.34 -12.07 3.02
C ARG A 309 12.52 -11.20 4.26
N ASN A 310 12.82 -11.82 5.40
CA ASN A 310 13.02 -11.13 6.67
C ASN A 310 11.84 -10.19 7.00
N VAL A 311 10.69 -10.81 7.27
CA VAL A 311 9.42 -10.09 7.50
C VAL A 311 8.99 -10.29 8.95
N ARG A 312 8.50 -9.23 9.59
CA ARG A 312 7.91 -9.24 10.93
C ARG A 312 6.53 -8.59 10.89
N ILE A 313 5.51 -9.33 11.32
CA ILE A 313 4.12 -8.88 11.40
C ILE A 313 3.66 -9.09 12.83
N THR A 314 3.43 -8.02 13.59
CA THR A 314 3.19 -8.12 15.04
C THR A 314 2.04 -7.25 15.49
N GLY A 315 1.18 -7.77 16.38
CA GLY A 315 0.14 -6.96 17.04
C GLY A 315 -0.91 -6.35 16.10
N CYS A 316 -1.01 -6.82 14.85
CA CYS A 316 -1.91 -6.24 13.85
C CYS A 316 -3.35 -6.70 14.06
N TYR A 317 -4.29 -5.85 13.65
CA TYR A 317 -5.72 -6.11 13.72
C TYR A 317 -6.31 -6.15 12.31
N PHE A 318 -6.95 -7.26 11.95
CA PHE A 318 -7.53 -7.47 10.62
C PHE A 318 -9.04 -7.64 10.72
N GLU A 319 -9.80 -6.81 9.99
CA GLU A 319 -11.25 -6.84 10.03
C GLU A 319 -11.90 -6.74 8.65
N GLY A 320 -12.96 -7.53 8.41
CA GLY A 320 -13.87 -7.35 7.28
C GLY A 320 -13.26 -7.59 5.89
N CYS A 321 -12.07 -8.20 5.80
CA CYS A 321 -11.39 -8.41 4.52
C CYS A 321 -12.07 -9.53 3.72
N GLY A 322 -12.34 -9.25 2.43
CA GLY A 322 -12.86 -10.22 1.47
C GLY A 322 -14.31 -10.67 1.68
N THR A 323 -15.05 -10.06 2.61
CA THR A 323 -16.45 -10.40 2.91
C THR A 323 -17.40 -10.01 1.78
N ASP A 324 -18.65 -10.48 1.85
CA ASP A 324 -19.65 -10.11 0.86
C ASP A 324 -20.10 -8.65 1.00
N GLU A 325 -20.02 -8.07 2.20
CA GLU A 325 -20.29 -6.64 2.45
C GLU A 325 -19.37 -5.74 1.61
N VAL A 326 -18.10 -6.13 1.50
CA VAL A 326 -17.09 -5.43 0.69
C VAL A 326 -17.01 -5.96 -0.75
N LYS A 327 -18.03 -6.71 -1.22
CA LYS A 327 -18.07 -7.34 -2.55
C LYS A 327 -16.81 -8.13 -2.86
N GLY A 328 -16.37 -8.91 -1.87
CA GLY A 328 -15.06 -9.52 -1.83
C GLY A 328 -14.72 -10.33 -3.08
N THR A 329 -13.46 -10.28 -3.49
CA THR A 329 -12.92 -11.04 -4.62
C THR A 329 -11.74 -11.91 -4.18
N ALA A 330 -11.56 -13.05 -4.85
CA ALA A 330 -10.51 -14.00 -4.48
C ALA A 330 -9.12 -13.34 -4.50
N PRO A 331 -8.21 -13.68 -3.56
CA PRO A 331 -8.30 -14.74 -2.56
C PRO A 331 -9.22 -14.53 -1.34
N LYS A 332 -9.68 -13.29 -1.05
CA LYS A 332 -10.56 -12.92 0.08
C LYS A 332 -9.95 -13.18 1.47
N SER A 333 -8.75 -12.71 1.77
CA SER A 333 -8.05 -13.09 3.01
C SER A 333 -7.51 -11.90 3.79
N ALA A 334 -7.62 -11.89 5.12
CA ALA A 334 -6.98 -10.86 5.95
C ALA A 334 -5.47 -10.80 5.70
N ILE A 335 -4.80 -11.94 5.67
CA ILE A 335 -3.42 -12.05 5.22
C ILE A 335 -3.22 -13.22 4.27
N ASP A 336 -2.38 -13.04 3.24
CA ASP A 336 -2.01 -14.07 2.27
C ASP A 336 -0.49 -14.21 2.16
N PHE A 337 0.03 -15.39 2.49
CA PHE A 337 1.45 -15.72 2.28
C PHE A 337 1.59 -16.40 0.92
N GLU A 338 1.80 -15.58 -0.10
CA GLU A 338 1.87 -15.97 -1.51
C GLU A 338 3.03 -15.28 -2.23
N ALA A 339 3.94 -16.11 -2.76
CA ALA A 339 4.98 -15.67 -3.68
C ALA A 339 4.57 -16.07 -5.10
N ASP A 340 3.87 -15.16 -5.78
CA ASP A 340 3.46 -15.32 -7.18
C ASP A 340 4.66 -15.73 -8.05
N GLU A 341 4.48 -16.68 -8.97
CA GLU A 341 5.53 -17.13 -9.90
C GLU A 341 6.78 -17.75 -9.24
N VAL A 342 6.74 -18.13 -7.94
CA VAL A 342 7.88 -18.77 -7.25
C VAL A 342 8.36 -20.07 -7.91
N ALA A 343 7.49 -20.77 -8.64
CA ALA A 343 7.86 -21.96 -9.40
C ALA A 343 8.87 -21.63 -10.51
N SER A 344 8.70 -20.49 -11.19
CA SER A 344 9.62 -19.99 -12.21
C SER A 344 10.77 -19.18 -11.60
N PHE A 345 10.53 -18.51 -10.47
CA PHE A 345 11.51 -17.68 -9.78
C PHE A 345 11.64 -18.07 -8.29
N PRO A 346 12.31 -19.19 -7.94
CA PRO A 346 12.47 -19.62 -6.55
C PRO A 346 13.06 -18.58 -5.58
N VAL A 347 13.71 -17.56 -6.14
CA VAL A 347 14.33 -16.46 -5.40
C VAL A 347 13.30 -15.55 -4.71
N ILE A 348 12.07 -15.44 -5.20
CA ILE A 348 11.04 -14.55 -4.61
C ILE A 348 10.17 -15.21 -3.54
N GLY A 349 10.39 -16.51 -3.26
CA GLY A 349 9.69 -17.22 -2.20
C GLY A 349 9.96 -16.65 -0.81
N ASN A 350 9.00 -16.79 0.10
CA ASN A 350 9.12 -16.33 1.47
C ASN A 350 10.30 -16.98 2.18
N ARG A 351 11.00 -16.19 3.01
CA ARG A 351 12.13 -16.64 3.86
C ARG A 351 12.18 -15.82 5.14
N ASP A 352 12.33 -16.50 6.27
CA ASP A 352 12.47 -15.87 7.59
C ASP A 352 11.32 -14.89 7.89
N VAL A 353 10.08 -15.29 7.55
CA VAL A 353 8.84 -14.55 7.80
C VAL A 353 8.27 -14.98 9.14
N VAL A 354 7.92 -14.00 10.00
CA VAL A 354 7.27 -14.26 11.29
C VAL A 354 6.05 -13.37 11.44
N MET A 355 4.91 -13.98 11.78
CA MET A 355 3.69 -13.29 12.20
C MET A 355 3.36 -13.69 13.63
N GLU A 356 3.05 -12.73 14.51
CA GLU A 356 2.69 -13.04 15.88
C GLU A 356 1.70 -12.04 16.52
N ASN A 357 0.94 -12.55 17.50
CA ASN A 357 0.04 -11.76 18.34
C ASN A 357 -0.96 -10.90 17.53
N CYS A 358 -1.41 -11.38 16.37
CA CYS A 358 -2.39 -10.67 15.53
C CYS A 358 -3.82 -11.10 15.88
N VAL A 359 -4.76 -10.17 15.69
CA VAL A 359 -6.19 -10.32 15.98
C VAL A 359 -6.97 -10.29 14.67
N PHE A 360 -7.97 -11.16 14.56
CA PHE A 360 -8.78 -11.33 13.36
C PHE A 360 -10.27 -11.30 13.70
N GLU A 361 -11.02 -10.50 12.95
CA GLU A 361 -12.46 -10.34 13.15
C GLU A 361 -13.19 -10.26 11.80
N ASN A 362 -14.26 -11.05 11.66
CA ASN A 362 -15.18 -10.95 10.52
C ASN A 362 -14.53 -10.97 9.12
N ASN A 363 -13.41 -11.67 8.95
CA ASN A 363 -12.79 -11.85 7.62
C ASN A 363 -13.39 -13.07 6.92
N PHE A 364 -13.39 -13.06 5.58
CA PHE A 364 -13.83 -14.23 4.82
C PHE A 364 -12.88 -15.42 5.02
N PHE A 365 -11.58 -15.19 4.86
CA PHE A 365 -10.52 -16.03 5.41
C PHE A 365 -9.64 -15.18 6.31
N ASP A 366 -9.25 -15.68 7.47
CA ASP A 366 -8.27 -14.95 8.29
C ASP A 366 -6.87 -15.07 7.70
N LEU A 367 -6.57 -16.23 7.14
CA LEU A 367 -5.29 -16.49 6.52
C LEU A 367 -5.48 -17.31 5.26
N ALA A 368 -4.79 -16.90 4.20
CA ALA A 368 -4.47 -17.72 3.07
C ALA A 368 -2.96 -17.94 2.96
N SER A 369 -2.61 -19.06 2.33
CA SER A 369 -1.29 -19.23 1.78
C SER A 369 -1.39 -20.09 0.53
N SER A 370 -0.77 -19.60 -0.53
CA SER A 370 -0.54 -20.36 -1.76
C SER A 370 0.90 -20.19 -2.18
N MET A 371 1.64 -21.28 -2.45
CA MET A 371 3.02 -21.16 -2.94
C MET A 371 3.94 -20.28 -2.05
N ASN A 372 3.82 -20.39 -0.72
CA ASN A 372 4.64 -19.65 0.26
C ASN A 372 6.13 -19.65 -0.10
N THR A 373 6.67 -20.81 -0.47
CA THR A 373 8.03 -20.98 -0.99
C THR A 373 8.09 -22.26 -1.83
N VAL A 374 9.25 -22.60 -2.40
CA VAL A 374 9.41 -23.82 -3.20
C VAL A 374 9.42 -25.11 -2.36
N PRO A 375 8.94 -26.25 -2.89
CA PRO A 375 8.93 -27.53 -2.17
C PRO A 375 10.31 -27.97 -1.66
N GLY A 376 11.37 -27.70 -2.41
CA GLY A 376 12.74 -28.09 -2.07
C GLY A 376 13.51 -27.13 -1.15
N TYR A 377 12.84 -26.15 -0.52
CA TYR A 377 13.55 -25.10 0.24
C TYR A 377 14.36 -25.64 1.44
N GLY A 378 13.87 -26.70 2.11
CA GLY A 378 14.66 -27.48 3.08
C GLY A 378 14.66 -26.96 4.52
N LYS A 379 14.00 -25.84 4.82
CA LYS A 379 13.82 -25.30 6.17
C LYS A 379 12.56 -24.45 6.26
N LEU A 380 12.07 -24.15 7.48
CA LEU A 380 10.92 -23.28 7.68
C LEU A 380 11.13 -21.90 7.04
N ALA A 381 10.18 -21.49 6.22
CA ALA A 381 10.15 -20.18 5.56
C ALA A 381 9.30 -19.18 6.34
N THR A 382 8.18 -19.64 6.90
CA THR A 382 7.19 -18.79 7.57
C THR A 382 6.77 -19.41 8.90
N THR A 383 6.76 -18.61 9.96
CA THR A 383 6.31 -19.03 11.30
C THR A 383 5.22 -18.09 11.81
N ILE A 384 4.10 -18.65 12.24
CA ILE A 384 2.95 -17.93 12.77
C ILE A 384 2.79 -18.31 14.23
N LYS A 385 2.74 -17.33 15.13
CA LYS A 385 2.75 -17.56 16.59
C LYS A 385 1.63 -16.86 17.30
N ASN A 386 1.10 -17.48 18.35
CA ASN A 386 0.23 -16.82 19.33
C ASN A 386 -0.97 -16.08 18.70
N CYS A 387 -1.51 -16.60 17.60
CA CYS A 387 -2.64 -16.00 16.90
C CYS A 387 -3.92 -16.80 17.18
N ARG A 388 -5.02 -16.08 17.39
CA ARG A 388 -6.35 -16.68 17.51
C ARG A 388 -7.15 -16.32 16.26
N PHE A 389 -7.26 -17.28 15.36
CA PHE A 389 -8.11 -17.14 14.19
C PHE A 389 -9.59 -17.31 14.58
N THR A 390 -10.47 -16.53 13.97
CA THR A 390 -11.92 -16.55 14.16
C THR A 390 -12.66 -17.05 12.92
N SER A 391 -12.00 -17.01 11.76
CA SER A 391 -12.48 -17.51 10.48
C SER A 391 -11.55 -18.57 9.89
N GLN A 392 -11.90 -19.07 8.71
CA GLN A 392 -11.24 -20.19 8.06
C GLN A 392 -9.79 -19.85 7.65
N VAL A 393 -8.91 -20.85 7.78
CA VAL A 393 -7.50 -20.79 7.33
C VAL A 393 -7.33 -21.62 6.06
N LYS A 394 -6.92 -20.98 4.96
CA LYS A 394 -6.79 -21.58 3.63
C LYS A 394 -5.33 -21.87 3.29
N ILE A 395 -4.95 -23.14 3.27
CA ILE A 395 -3.57 -23.56 2.94
C ILE A 395 -3.60 -24.38 1.64
N ARG A 396 -2.90 -23.91 0.60
CA ARG A 396 -2.93 -24.51 -0.75
C ARG A 396 -1.53 -24.61 -1.36
N ALA A 397 -1.04 -25.83 -1.62
CA ALA A 397 0.30 -26.00 -2.19
C ALA A 397 1.35 -25.17 -1.43
N THR A 398 1.23 -25.17 -0.11
CA THR A 398 2.07 -24.41 0.81
C THR A 398 3.16 -25.33 1.33
N TYR A 399 4.37 -24.79 1.41
CA TYR A 399 5.53 -25.51 1.89
C TYR A 399 6.23 -24.75 3.01
N TRP A 400 6.78 -25.50 3.96
CA TRP A 400 7.71 -24.99 4.98
C TRP A 400 7.12 -23.88 5.86
N MET A 401 5.94 -24.14 6.44
CA MET A 401 5.25 -23.16 7.28
C MET A 401 4.89 -23.79 8.64
N ARG A 402 5.15 -23.04 9.71
CA ARG A 402 4.84 -23.44 11.08
C ARG A 402 3.75 -22.55 11.68
N PHE A 403 2.81 -23.18 12.39
CA PHE A 403 1.91 -22.56 13.35
C PHE A 403 2.32 -22.98 14.76
N GLU A 404 2.43 -22.03 15.68
CA GLU A 404 2.88 -22.25 17.06
C GLU A 404 1.95 -21.53 18.03
N ASN A 405 1.43 -22.25 19.04
CA ASN A 405 0.52 -21.70 20.06
C ASN A 405 -0.70 -20.95 19.44
N CYS A 406 -1.24 -21.45 18.33
CA CYS A 406 -2.36 -20.82 17.63
C CYS A 406 -3.67 -21.54 17.91
N TYR A 407 -4.78 -20.81 17.88
CA TYR A 407 -6.11 -21.39 17.76
C TYR A 407 -6.58 -21.27 16.30
N ILE A 408 -6.88 -22.42 15.68
CA ILE A 408 -7.31 -22.53 14.27
C ILE A 408 -8.72 -23.12 14.26
N PRO A 409 -9.76 -22.33 13.93
CA PRO A 409 -11.13 -22.82 14.02
C PRO A 409 -11.43 -23.86 12.93
N PHE A 410 -10.98 -23.61 11.70
CA PHE A 410 -11.24 -24.47 10.54
C PHE A 410 -10.12 -24.37 9.50
N LEU A 411 -9.69 -25.52 8.95
CA LEU A 411 -8.87 -25.56 7.74
C LEU A 411 -9.76 -25.68 6.49
N TYR A 412 -9.71 -24.68 5.60
CA TYR A 412 -10.56 -24.66 4.41
C TYR A 412 -10.32 -25.83 3.45
N LYS A 413 -11.41 -26.45 2.99
CA LYS A 413 -11.43 -27.48 1.94
C LYS A 413 -12.18 -26.97 0.71
N LYS A 414 -11.62 -27.19 -0.47
CA LYS A 414 -12.35 -26.96 -1.72
C LYS A 414 -13.01 -28.26 -2.15
N ASN A 415 -14.33 -28.28 -2.31
CA ASN A 415 -15.11 -29.46 -2.74
C ASN A 415 -14.94 -30.69 -1.82
N GLY A 416 -14.74 -30.49 -0.52
CA GLY A 416 -14.58 -31.59 0.45
C GLY A 416 -13.20 -32.26 0.45
N GLU A 417 -12.30 -31.86 -0.44
CA GLU A 417 -10.93 -32.38 -0.52
C GLU A 417 -9.95 -31.46 0.22
N ALA A 418 -9.17 -32.05 1.13
CA ALA A 418 -8.01 -31.37 1.70
C ALA A 418 -7.03 -31.06 0.57
N GLN A 419 -6.42 -29.88 0.54
CA GLN A 419 -5.60 -29.47 -0.61
C GLN A 419 -4.28 -30.26 -0.64
N TYR A 420 -4.30 -31.40 -1.34
CA TYR A 420 -3.37 -32.54 -1.29
C TYR A 420 -1.89 -32.26 -1.67
N TYR A 421 -1.47 -31.00 -1.76
CA TYR A 421 -0.12 -30.63 -2.20
C TYR A 421 0.73 -29.93 -1.14
N SER A 422 0.14 -29.52 0.00
CA SER A 422 0.88 -28.84 1.06
C SER A 422 1.71 -29.82 1.90
N LYS A 423 2.99 -29.51 2.11
CA LYS A 423 3.97 -30.40 2.74
C LYS A 423 4.93 -29.62 3.64
N HIS A 424 5.54 -30.29 4.61
CA HIS A 424 6.44 -29.66 5.58
C HIS A 424 5.75 -28.55 6.38
N MET A 425 4.47 -28.79 6.70
CA MET A 425 3.71 -27.97 7.62
C MET A 425 3.95 -28.45 9.05
N GLU A 426 4.14 -27.52 9.98
CA GLU A 426 4.34 -27.84 11.39
C GLU A 426 3.29 -27.13 12.24
N PHE A 427 2.61 -27.88 13.10
CA PHE A 427 1.66 -27.35 14.08
C PHE A 427 2.16 -27.72 15.46
N VAL A 428 2.47 -26.72 16.29
CA VAL A 428 3.07 -26.91 17.62
C VAL A 428 2.19 -26.21 18.65
N ASN A 429 1.72 -26.95 19.66
CA ASN A 429 0.84 -26.43 20.73
C ASN A 429 -0.42 -25.72 20.20
N CYS A 430 -0.93 -26.14 19.04
CA CYS A 430 -2.10 -25.51 18.44
C CYS A 430 -3.38 -26.17 18.94
N GLU A 431 -4.45 -25.38 19.04
CA GLU A 431 -5.79 -25.87 19.29
C GLU A 431 -6.62 -25.74 18.01
N PHE A 432 -7.26 -26.83 17.62
CA PHE A 432 -8.15 -26.86 16.46
C PHE A 432 -9.60 -26.86 16.95
N GLY A 433 -10.42 -26.00 16.33
CA GLY A 433 -11.86 -25.92 16.56
C GLY A 433 -12.62 -27.17 16.08
N GLU A 434 -13.94 -27.04 15.92
CA GLU A 434 -14.82 -28.11 15.42
C GLU A 434 -14.60 -28.38 13.92
N ASP A 435 -13.41 -28.84 13.56
CA ASP A 435 -13.10 -29.28 12.21
C ASP A 435 -13.64 -30.70 11.98
N GLU A 436 -14.04 -31.01 10.76
CA GLU A 436 -14.40 -32.38 10.41
C GLU A 436 -13.15 -33.26 10.48
N ASP A 437 -13.20 -34.39 11.19
CA ASP A 437 -12.14 -35.43 11.32
C ASP A 437 -11.32 -35.68 10.03
N SER A 438 -11.96 -35.54 8.87
CA SER A 438 -11.34 -35.76 7.56
C SER A 438 -10.27 -34.72 7.18
N ALA A 439 -10.34 -33.47 7.64
CA ALA A 439 -9.36 -32.42 7.29
C ALA A 439 -7.99 -32.74 7.88
N ILE A 440 -7.97 -32.91 9.20
CA ILE A 440 -6.78 -33.19 10.00
C ILE A 440 -6.21 -34.55 9.61
N GLY A 441 -7.07 -35.57 9.43
CA GLY A 441 -6.68 -36.90 8.97
C GLY A 441 -6.05 -36.94 7.57
N HIS A 442 -6.27 -35.92 6.74
CA HIS A 442 -5.58 -35.79 5.45
C HIS A 442 -4.27 -35.02 5.56
N PHE A 443 -4.23 -33.93 6.34
CA PHE A 443 -2.98 -33.20 6.57
C PHE A 443 -1.92 -34.07 7.26
N SER A 444 -2.33 -35.00 8.13
CA SER A 444 -1.42 -35.94 8.81
C SER A 444 -0.83 -37.03 7.92
N LYS A 445 -1.36 -37.24 6.69
CA LYS A 445 -0.83 -38.24 5.73
C LYS A 445 0.33 -37.71 4.88
N ALA A 446 0.64 -36.42 4.98
CA ALA A 446 1.77 -35.79 4.30
C ALA A 446 3.00 -35.70 5.24
N THR A 447 4.09 -35.05 4.81
CA THR A 447 5.26 -34.75 5.65
C THR A 447 5.00 -33.65 6.69
N ASN A 448 3.75 -33.54 7.16
CA ASN A 448 3.32 -32.52 8.11
C ASN A 448 3.36 -33.09 9.53
N VAL A 449 3.66 -32.24 10.50
CA VAL A 449 3.88 -32.64 11.89
C VAL A 449 2.92 -31.89 12.80
N PHE A 450 2.31 -32.62 13.73
CA PHE A 450 1.49 -32.07 14.81
C PHE A 450 2.13 -32.46 16.15
N THR A 451 2.53 -31.46 16.94
CA THR A 451 3.19 -31.65 18.23
C THR A 451 2.36 -30.98 19.31
N ASN A 452 1.93 -31.75 20.31
CA ASN A 452 1.14 -31.25 21.45
C ASN A 452 -0.11 -30.44 21.04
N CYS A 453 -0.77 -30.85 19.95
CA CYS A 453 -1.98 -30.17 19.47
C CYS A 453 -3.24 -30.76 20.11
N LYS A 454 -4.24 -29.90 20.35
CA LYS A 454 -5.58 -30.29 20.81
C LYS A 454 -6.55 -30.25 19.65
N PHE A 455 -7.41 -31.26 19.55
CA PHE A 455 -8.41 -31.37 18.49
C PHE A 455 -9.80 -31.52 19.11
N ASN A 456 -10.65 -30.51 18.92
CA ASN A 456 -12.04 -30.54 19.38
C ASN A 456 -12.92 -31.17 18.28
N LEU A 457 -12.78 -32.49 18.08
CA LEU A 457 -13.44 -33.22 17.01
C LEU A 457 -14.92 -33.51 17.38
N LYS A 458 -15.86 -33.14 16.52
CA LYS A 458 -17.24 -33.63 16.63
C LYS A 458 -17.26 -35.12 16.27
N LYS A 459 -17.51 -35.98 17.26
CA LYS A 459 -17.84 -37.40 17.00
C LYS A 459 -19.05 -37.44 16.07
N LYS A 460 -18.88 -38.04 14.88
CA LYS A 460 -20.00 -38.37 13.99
C LYS A 460 -20.93 -39.39 14.63
#